data_AF-A0A374BY00-F1
#
_entry.id   AF-A0A374BY00-F1
#
_cell.length_a   1.000
_cell.length_b   1.000
_cell.length_c   1.000
_cell.angle_alpha   90.00
_cell.angle_beta   90.00
_cell.angle_gamma   90.00
#
_symmetry.space_group_name_H-M   'P 1'
#
loop_
_entity.id
_entity.type
_entity.pdbx_description
1 polymer ?
#
loop_
_entity_poly.entity_id
_entity_poly.type
_entity_poly.pdbx_seq_one_letter_code
_entity_poly.pdbx_strand_id
1 'polypeptide(L)'
;MQAVYEYPPKLSRAERQVKAAHDIEEHRKMQRNMYKNILLGVVIIIIGAVFASAVFAKVLLILLGACNCSVGGLMYWYYSLSRDADVYTRIYEDHIEHSQRMGLSKSYLHICLYYEEVEKSYQTNKGRLVCVLKNVEKSSFVVKDKEGREKAFVPEDGMIALSFQDTKGKVVLINDFYEKIGYPHKEYNKIEDEEDDYYSEEDMKWDRLHKHGL
;
A
#
# COMPACT_ATOMS: atom_id res chain seq x y z
N MET A 1 -16.14 -19.78 5.34
CA MET A 1 -16.67 -18.70 6.18
C MET A 1 -16.77 -17.44 5.34
N GLN A 2 -17.73 -16.56 5.60
CA GLN A 2 -17.84 -15.29 4.91
C GLN A 2 -16.92 -14.28 5.61
N ALA A 3 -16.15 -13.51 4.83
CA ALA A 3 -15.31 -12.45 5.40
C ALA A 3 -16.20 -11.31 5.92
N VAL A 4 -15.93 -10.84 7.13
CA VAL A 4 -16.55 -9.64 7.73
C VAL A 4 -16.10 -8.39 6.97
N TYR A 5 -14.85 -8.39 6.49
CA TYR A 5 -14.30 -7.34 5.64
C TYR A 5 -13.41 -7.94 4.54
N GLU A 6 -13.47 -7.37 3.34
CA GLU A 6 -12.67 -7.81 2.20
C GLU A 6 -12.18 -6.62 1.38
N TYR A 7 -10.85 -6.53 1.25
CA TYR A 7 -10.13 -5.63 0.38
C TYR A 7 -9.22 -6.43 -0.56
N PRO A 8 -9.13 -6.08 -1.85
CA PRO A 8 -10.01 -5.14 -2.53
C PRO A 8 -11.46 -5.68 -2.59
N PRO A 9 -12.47 -4.79 -2.62
CA PRO A 9 -13.87 -5.21 -2.62
C PRO A 9 -14.20 -6.05 -3.86
N LYS A 10 -15.11 -7.02 -3.69
CA LYS A 10 -15.61 -7.84 -4.80
C LYS A 10 -16.39 -6.97 -5.78
N LEU A 11 -15.86 -6.86 -6.99
CA LEU A 11 -16.50 -6.14 -8.09
C LEU A 11 -17.40 -7.05 -8.92
N SER A 12 -18.54 -6.53 -9.34
CA SER A 12 -19.39 -7.16 -10.35
C SER A 12 -18.65 -7.29 -11.69
N ARG A 13 -19.20 -8.10 -12.61
CA ARG A 13 -18.57 -8.30 -13.94
C ARG A 13 -18.46 -6.99 -14.73
N ALA A 14 -19.49 -6.14 -14.66
CA ALA A 14 -19.50 -4.84 -15.32
C ALA A 14 -18.46 -3.89 -14.71
N GLU A 15 -18.40 -3.80 -13.38
CA GLU A 15 -17.42 -2.96 -12.68
C GLU A 15 -15.99 -3.41 -12.93
N ARG A 16 -15.74 -4.74 -13.05
CA ARG A 16 -14.43 -5.26 -13.43
C ARG A 16 -14.00 -4.79 -14.82
N GLN A 17 -14.91 -4.76 -15.79
CA GLN A 17 -14.61 -4.29 -17.14
C GLN A 17 -14.30 -2.79 -17.14
N VAL A 18 -15.12 -1.99 -16.44
CA VAL A 18 -14.89 -0.54 -16.29
C VAL A 18 -13.58 -0.26 -15.59
N LYS A 19 -13.31 -0.93 -14.47
CA LYS A 19 -12.05 -0.81 -13.74
C LYS A 19 -10.88 -1.19 -14.62
N ALA A 20 -10.94 -2.30 -15.37
CA ALA A 20 -9.86 -2.71 -16.27
C ALA A 20 -9.60 -1.69 -17.39
N ALA A 21 -10.65 -1.12 -17.98
CA ALA A 21 -10.51 -0.10 -19.03
C ALA A 21 -9.87 1.19 -18.50
N HIS A 22 -10.40 1.72 -17.39
CA HIS A 22 -9.82 2.85 -16.67
C HIS A 22 -8.37 2.55 -16.26
N ASP A 23 -8.14 1.32 -15.83
CA ASP A 23 -6.87 0.86 -15.34
C ASP A 23 -5.77 0.90 -16.44
N ILE A 24 -6.14 0.56 -17.67
CA ILE A 24 -5.29 0.63 -18.87
C ILE A 24 -5.05 2.10 -19.28
N GLU A 25 -6.09 2.93 -19.24
CA GLU A 25 -5.99 4.34 -19.63
C GLU A 25 -5.04 5.10 -18.72
N GLU A 26 -5.20 4.96 -17.40
CA GLU A 26 -4.28 5.56 -16.43
C GLU A 26 -2.86 5.04 -16.60
N HIS A 27 -2.68 3.76 -16.93
CA HIS A 27 -1.35 3.20 -17.15
C HIS A 27 -0.64 3.88 -18.31
N ARG A 28 -1.36 4.10 -19.43
CA ARG A 28 -0.82 4.85 -20.58
C ARG A 28 -0.54 6.31 -20.22
N LYS A 29 -1.42 6.97 -19.47
CA LYS A 29 -1.23 8.35 -19.01
C LYS A 29 0.04 8.47 -18.16
N MET A 30 0.23 7.56 -17.20
CA MET A 30 1.39 7.55 -16.31
C MET A 30 2.68 7.21 -17.04
N GLN A 31 2.66 6.24 -17.97
CA GLN A 31 3.81 5.97 -18.83
C GLN A 31 4.19 7.20 -19.65
N ARG A 32 3.22 7.90 -20.25
CA ARG A 32 3.48 9.10 -21.04
C ARG A 32 4.13 10.20 -20.19
N ASN A 33 3.66 10.40 -18.96
CA ASN A 33 4.25 11.37 -18.04
C ASN A 33 5.67 10.98 -17.61
N MET A 34 5.91 9.70 -17.33
CA MET A 34 7.24 9.18 -17.06
C MET A 34 8.20 9.45 -18.23
N TYR A 35 7.80 9.12 -19.46
CA TYR A 35 8.63 9.37 -20.65
C TYR A 35 8.90 10.85 -20.87
N LYS A 36 7.92 11.73 -20.65
CA LYS A 36 8.12 13.19 -20.72
C LYS A 36 9.16 13.66 -19.69
N ASN A 37 9.08 13.18 -18.46
CA ASN A 37 10.05 13.54 -17.40
C ASN A 37 11.45 12.99 -17.70
N ILE A 38 11.56 11.74 -18.17
CA ILE A 38 12.84 11.17 -18.58
C ILE A 38 13.44 11.98 -19.75
N LEU A 39 12.64 12.28 -20.78
CA LEU A 39 13.11 13.05 -21.93
C LEU A 39 13.58 14.45 -21.53
N LEU A 40 12.79 15.16 -20.71
CA LEU A 40 13.16 16.47 -20.19
C LEU A 40 14.46 16.41 -19.38
N GLY A 41 14.60 15.40 -18.51
CA GLY A 41 15.81 15.21 -17.71
C GLY A 41 17.04 14.95 -18.58
N VAL A 42 16.92 14.12 -19.61
CA VAL A 42 17.98 13.86 -20.59
C VAL A 42 18.38 15.14 -21.34
N VAL A 43 17.40 15.95 -21.77
CA VAL A 43 17.68 17.24 -22.43
C VAL A 43 18.43 18.19 -21.50
N ILE A 44 18.02 18.31 -20.24
CA ILE A 44 18.73 19.14 -19.24
C ILE A 44 20.17 18.66 -19.03
N ILE A 45 20.39 17.34 -18.95
CA ILE A 45 21.72 16.74 -18.82
C ILE A 45 22.59 17.10 -20.05
N ILE A 46 22.06 16.97 -21.26
CA ILE A 46 22.78 17.31 -22.49
C ILE A 46 23.14 18.80 -22.52
N ILE A 47 22.19 19.67 -22.17
CA ILE A 47 22.43 21.12 -22.08
C ILE A 47 23.56 21.43 -21.10
N GLY A 48 23.51 20.85 -19.90
CA GLY A 48 24.55 21.03 -18.89
C GLY A 48 25.90 20.47 -19.32
N ALA A 49 25.94 19.25 -19.85
CA ALA A 49 27.17 18.55 -20.20
C ALA A 49 27.89 19.18 -21.41
N VAL A 50 27.15 19.66 -22.40
CA VAL A 50 27.71 20.14 -23.67
C VAL A 50 27.86 21.66 -23.70
N PHE A 51 26.87 22.42 -23.20
CA PHE A 51 26.80 23.86 -23.44
C PHE A 51 27.19 24.72 -22.23
N ALA A 52 27.20 24.18 -21.01
CA ALA A 52 27.64 24.93 -19.84
C ALA A 52 29.17 25.04 -19.79
N SER A 53 29.66 26.28 -19.80
CA SER A 53 31.10 26.60 -19.73
C SER A 53 31.66 26.49 -18.31
N ALA A 54 30.89 26.92 -17.31
CA ALA A 54 31.27 26.81 -15.91
C ALA A 54 31.06 25.38 -15.39
N VAL A 55 32.11 24.77 -14.83
CA VAL A 55 32.07 23.41 -14.27
C VAL A 55 30.98 23.27 -13.21
N PHE A 56 30.81 24.29 -12.35
CA PHE A 56 29.74 24.30 -11.34
C PHE A 56 28.34 24.22 -11.97
N ALA A 57 28.06 25.03 -12.99
CA ALA A 57 26.77 25.02 -13.69
C ALA A 57 26.52 23.69 -14.40
N LYS A 58 27.57 23.09 -14.99
CA LYS A 58 27.51 21.77 -15.61
C LYS A 58 27.08 20.69 -14.61
N VAL A 59 27.74 20.63 -13.44
CA VAL A 59 27.41 19.66 -12.39
C VAL A 59 25.98 19.87 -11.90
N LEU A 60 25.57 21.11 -11.65
CA LEU A 60 24.23 21.42 -11.16
C LEU A 60 23.13 21.01 -12.15
N LEU A 61 23.32 21.28 -13.45
CA LEU A 61 22.36 20.88 -14.49
C LEU A 61 22.27 19.36 -14.65
N ILE A 62 23.40 18.65 -14.59
CA ILE A 62 23.41 17.17 -14.62
C ILE A 62 22.62 16.61 -13.43
N LEU A 63 22.85 17.13 -12.23
CA LEU A 63 22.10 16.72 -11.03
C LEU A 63 20.61 17.01 -11.16
N LEU A 64 20.22 18.19 -11.65
CA LEU A 64 18.81 18.53 -11.86
C LEU A 64 18.13 17.59 -12.86
N GLY A 65 18.78 17.29 -13.98
CA GLY A 65 18.22 16.35 -14.95
C GLY A 65 18.14 14.92 -14.42
N ALA A 66 19.14 14.47 -13.64
CA ALA A 66 19.10 13.17 -12.96
C ALA A 66 17.98 13.07 -11.91
N CYS A 67 17.77 14.14 -11.13
CA CYS A 67 16.65 14.25 -10.20
C CYS A 67 15.30 14.19 -10.93
N ASN A 68 15.16 14.89 -12.07
CA ASN A 68 13.93 14.86 -12.85
C ASN A 68 13.60 13.46 -13.40
N CYS A 69 14.60 12.75 -13.91
CA CYS A 69 14.46 11.36 -14.32
C CYS A 69 14.04 10.46 -13.14
N SER A 70 14.67 10.65 -11.98
CA SER A 70 14.37 9.90 -10.76
C SER A 70 12.94 10.12 -10.29
N VAL A 71 12.45 11.37 -10.26
CA VAL A 71 11.06 11.70 -9.90
C VAL A 71 10.08 11.05 -10.88
N GLY A 72 10.35 11.09 -12.19
CA GLY A 72 9.51 10.42 -13.19
C GLY A 72 9.41 8.91 -12.96
N GLY A 73 10.53 8.26 -12.67
CA GLY A 73 10.57 6.83 -12.36
C GLY A 73 9.87 6.47 -11.05
N LEU A 74 10.08 7.27 -9.99
CA LEU A 74 9.46 7.08 -8.68
C LEU A 74 7.94 7.23 -8.74
N MET A 75 7.43 8.23 -9.46
CA MET A 75 5.98 8.44 -9.63
C MET A 75 5.33 7.26 -10.37
N TYR A 76 5.96 6.74 -11.42
CA TYR A 76 5.47 5.55 -12.12
C TYR A 76 5.53 4.29 -11.23
N TRP A 77 6.60 4.14 -10.47
CA TRP A 77 6.76 3.04 -9.53
C TRP A 77 5.70 3.07 -8.42
N TYR A 78 5.47 4.24 -7.81
CA TYR A 78 4.40 4.45 -6.82
C TYR A 78 3.02 4.17 -7.41
N TYR A 79 2.75 4.64 -8.63
CA TYR A 79 1.51 4.28 -9.33
C TYR A 79 1.36 2.77 -9.51
N SER A 80 2.42 2.06 -9.92
CA SER A 80 2.39 0.61 -10.07
C SER A 80 2.12 -0.12 -8.74
N LEU A 81 2.63 0.41 -7.63
CA LEU A 81 2.39 -0.09 -6.27
C LEU A 81 0.93 0.07 -5.85
N SER A 82 0.32 1.22 -6.13
CA SER A 82 -1.07 1.49 -5.73
C SER A 82 -2.10 0.56 -6.37
N ARG A 83 -1.71 -0.19 -7.41
CA ARG A 83 -2.60 -1.02 -8.24
C ARG A 83 -2.20 -2.49 -8.26
N ASP A 84 -1.40 -2.86 -7.29
CA ASP A 84 -0.91 -4.20 -7.08
C ASP A 84 -2.05 -5.10 -6.61
N ALA A 85 -2.51 -6.01 -7.47
CA ALA A 85 -3.65 -6.88 -7.18
C ALA A 85 -3.31 -8.01 -6.19
N ASP A 86 -2.02 -8.23 -5.94
CA ASP A 86 -1.54 -9.26 -5.02
C ASP A 86 -1.62 -8.80 -3.55
N VAL A 87 -1.87 -7.51 -3.30
CA VAL A 87 -2.08 -6.95 -1.96
C VAL A 87 -3.57 -7.02 -1.62
N TYR A 88 -3.89 -7.64 -0.49
CA TYR A 88 -5.28 -7.84 -0.06
C TYR A 88 -5.38 -7.98 1.46
N THR A 89 -6.58 -7.75 1.99
CA THR A 89 -6.92 -7.94 3.39
C THR A 89 -8.31 -8.58 3.47
N ARG A 90 -8.42 -9.75 4.11
CA ARG A 90 -9.70 -10.37 4.43
C ARG A 90 -9.75 -10.67 5.92
N ILE A 91 -10.76 -10.13 6.57
CA ILE A 91 -10.97 -10.27 8.02
C ILE A 91 -12.14 -11.23 8.18
N TYR A 92 -11.90 -12.33 8.88
CA TYR A 92 -12.91 -13.31 9.27
C TYR A 92 -13.17 -13.19 10.77
N GLU A 93 -14.10 -13.99 11.29
CA GLU A 93 -14.43 -13.92 12.71
C GLU A 93 -13.31 -14.45 13.62
N ASP A 94 -12.50 -15.39 13.12
CA ASP A 94 -11.50 -16.15 13.84
C ASP A 94 -10.06 -15.87 13.39
N HIS A 95 -9.87 -15.34 12.18
CA HIS A 95 -8.55 -15.07 11.61
C HIS A 95 -8.55 -13.92 10.60
N ILE A 96 -7.36 -13.46 10.24
CA ILE A 96 -7.12 -12.53 9.14
C ILE A 96 -6.24 -13.20 8.08
N GLU A 97 -6.65 -13.09 6.82
CA GLU A 97 -5.79 -13.32 5.66
C GLU A 97 -5.31 -11.97 5.12
N HIS A 98 -4.02 -11.74 5.10
CA HIS A 98 -3.44 -10.47 4.67
C HIS A 98 -2.25 -10.72 3.74
N SER A 99 -2.16 -9.95 2.66
CA SER A 99 -1.02 -9.95 1.76
C SER A 99 -0.47 -8.54 1.67
N GLN A 100 0.83 -8.40 1.93
CA GLN A 100 1.51 -7.13 1.90
C GLN A 100 2.83 -7.23 1.15
N ARG A 101 3.24 -6.14 0.51
CA ARG A 101 4.49 -6.11 -0.25
C ARG A 101 5.71 -5.99 0.66
N MET A 102 6.76 -6.73 0.34
CA MET A 102 8.01 -6.75 1.10
C MET A 102 9.00 -5.68 0.58
N GLY A 103 8.91 -4.48 1.16
CA GLY A 103 9.82 -3.37 0.85
C GLY A 103 9.81 -2.98 -0.63
N LEU A 104 11.00 -2.80 -1.23
CA LEU A 104 11.14 -2.46 -2.65
C LEU A 104 11.06 -3.70 -3.58
N SER A 105 11.07 -4.91 -3.02
CA SER A 105 11.03 -6.15 -3.79
C SER A 105 9.67 -6.34 -4.47
N LYS A 106 9.60 -7.24 -5.45
CA LYS A 106 8.33 -7.72 -6.04
C LYS A 106 7.87 -9.02 -5.38
N SER A 107 8.16 -9.15 -4.08
CA SER A 107 7.72 -10.27 -3.26
C SER A 107 6.66 -9.82 -2.27
N TYR A 108 5.75 -10.73 -1.96
CA TYR A 108 4.60 -10.50 -1.10
C TYR A 108 4.68 -11.43 0.10
N LEU A 109 4.42 -10.90 1.28
CA LEU A 109 4.25 -11.67 2.49
C LEU A 109 2.76 -11.96 2.65
N HIS A 110 2.40 -13.22 2.44
CA HIS A 110 1.08 -13.76 2.74
C HIS A 110 1.04 -14.20 4.20
N ILE A 111 0.06 -13.70 4.92
CA ILE A 111 -0.15 -13.88 6.35
C ILE A 111 -1.54 -14.46 6.50
N CYS A 112 -1.64 -15.66 7.07
CA CYS A 112 -2.86 -16.18 7.66
C CYS A 112 -2.64 -16.19 9.16
N LEU A 113 -3.30 -15.30 9.89
CA LEU A 113 -3.11 -15.10 11.33
C LEU A 113 -4.41 -15.37 12.08
N TYR A 114 -4.42 -16.41 12.90
CA TYR A 114 -5.53 -16.73 13.80
C TYR A 114 -5.47 -15.87 15.06
N TYR A 115 -6.60 -15.26 15.42
CA TYR A 115 -6.65 -14.33 16.55
C TYR A 115 -6.35 -15.00 17.88
N GLU A 116 -6.73 -16.27 18.03
CA GLU A 116 -6.44 -17.03 19.24
C GLU A 116 -4.94 -17.21 19.50
N GLU A 117 -4.07 -17.01 18.49
CA GLU A 117 -2.61 -17.12 18.60
C GLU A 117 -1.92 -15.77 18.85
N VAL A 118 -2.70 -14.69 18.91
CA VAL A 118 -2.23 -13.35 19.26
C VAL A 118 -2.26 -13.18 20.79
N GLU A 119 -1.13 -12.84 21.38
CA GLU A 119 -1.04 -12.52 22.80
C GLU A 119 -1.52 -11.09 23.08
N LYS A 120 -1.02 -10.15 22.28
CA LYS A 120 -1.36 -8.73 22.33
C LYS A 120 -1.02 -8.06 21.01
N SER A 121 -1.58 -6.88 20.77
CA SER A 121 -1.20 -6.07 19.62
C SER A 121 -1.11 -4.59 19.97
N TYR A 122 -0.38 -3.84 19.15
CA TYR A 122 -0.20 -2.40 19.33
C TYR A 122 0.11 -1.73 18.00
N GLN A 123 -0.02 -0.40 17.96
CA GLN A 123 0.41 0.38 16.80
C GLN A 123 1.79 0.98 17.02
N THR A 124 2.61 0.92 15.98
CA THR A 124 3.88 1.66 15.93
C THR A 124 3.61 3.14 15.65
N ASN A 125 4.61 3.99 15.91
CA ASN A 125 4.57 5.42 15.55
C ASN A 125 4.38 5.69 14.04
N LYS A 126 4.59 4.67 13.20
CA LYS A 126 4.36 4.72 11.75
C LYS A 126 2.98 4.17 11.35
N GLY A 127 2.11 3.90 12.30
CA GLY A 127 0.75 3.40 12.07
C GLY A 127 0.67 1.92 11.67
N ARG A 128 1.76 1.14 11.70
CA ARG A 128 1.67 -0.32 11.48
C ARG A 128 1.09 -1.01 12.71
N LEU A 129 0.17 -1.94 12.49
CA LEU A 129 -0.37 -2.80 13.54
C LEU A 129 0.58 -3.99 13.74
N VAL A 130 1.10 -4.17 14.94
CA VAL A 130 2.01 -5.26 15.29
C VAL A 130 1.28 -6.20 16.22
N CYS A 131 1.27 -7.48 15.87
CA CYS A 131 0.74 -8.57 16.69
C CYS A 131 1.91 -9.35 17.28
N VAL A 132 1.92 -9.50 18.60
CA VAL A 132 2.83 -10.37 19.34
C VAL A 132 2.17 -11.75 19.41
N LEU A 133 2.89 -12.76 18.95
CA LEU A 133 2.42 -14.13 18.82
C LEU A 133 2.87 -14.94 20.05
N LYS A 134 2.02 -15.84 20.53
CA LYS A 134 2.37 -16.79 21.58
C LYS A 134 2.88 -18.11 20.98
N ASN A 135 2.02 -19.12 20.86
CA ASN A 135 2.30 -20.38 20.21
C ASN A 135 1.61 -20.39 18.84
N VAL A 136 2.39 -20.57 17.78
CA VAL A 136 1.91 -20.56 16.39
C VAL A 136 1.82 -21.99 15.90
N GLU A 137 0.60 -22.51 15.81
CA GLU A 137 0.31 -23.86 15.32
C GLU A 137 -0.52 -23.83 14.03
N LYS A 138 -1.43 -22.86 13.92
CA LYS A 138 -2.38 -22.70 12.80
C LYS A 138 -1.99 -21.57 11.86
N SER A 139 -1.44 -20.47 12.38
CA SER A 139 -1.07 -19.33 11.55
C SER A 139 0.08 -19.67 10.60
N SER A 140 0.04 -19.13 9.39
CA SER A 140 1.03 -19.38 8.35
C SER A 140 1.56 -18.07 7.77
N PHE A 141 2.87 -17.98 7.59
CA PHE A 141 3.54 -16.82 6.99
C PHE A 141 4.40 -17.29 5.83
N VAL A 142 4.11 -16.81 4.63
CA VAL A 142 4.78 -17.24 3.39
C VAL A 142 5.16 -16.04 2.56
N VAL A 143 6.44 -15.95 2.20
CA VAL A 143 6.89 -15.01 1.17
C VAL A 143 6.76 -15.67 -0.18
N LYS A 144 6.01 -15.04 -1.08
CA LYS A 144 5.90 -15.40 -2.49
C LYS A 144 6.64 -14.39 -3.34
N ASP A 145 7.54 -14.87 -4.19
CA ASP A 145 8.24 -14.01 -5.14
C ASP A 145 7.45 -13.83 -6.45
N LYS A 146 7.97 -12.96 -7.32
CA LYS A 146 7.38 -12.69 -8.64
C LYS A 146 7.32 -13.92 -9.57
N GLU A 147 8.16 -14.92 -9.33
CA GLU A 147 8.20 -16.18 -10.09
C GLU A 147 7.25 -17.23 -9.51
N GLY A 148 6.55 -16.89 -8.41
CA GLY A 148 5.61 -17.77 -7.72
C GLY A 148 6.29 -18.76 -6.77
N ARG A 149 7.60 -18.61 -6.53
CA ARG A 149 8.30 -19.44 -5.53
C ARG A 149 7.90 -19.00 -4.14
N GLU A 150 7.61 -19.99 -3.30
CA GLU A 150 7.17 -19.79 -1.93
C GLU A 150 8.31 -20.15 -0.97
N LYS A 151 8.47 -19.32 0.06
CA LYS A 151 9.41 -19.55 1.15
C LYS A 151 8.71 -19.24 2.47
N ALA A 152 8.83 -20.15 3.44
CA ALA A 152 8.35 -19.89 4.79
C ALA A 152 9.01 -18.63 5.37
N PHE A 153 8.20 -17.77 5.96
CA PHE A 153 8.62 -16.58 6.69
C PHE A 153 8.55 -16.88 8.18
N VAL A 154 9.60 -16.56 8.91
CA VAL A 154 9.62 -16.69 10.37
C VAL A 154 9.55 -15.27 10.94
N PRO A 155 8.48 -14.91 11.67
CA PRO A 155 8.39 -13.63 12.36
C PRO A 155 9.56 -13.42 13.32
N GLU A 156 10.20 -12.26 13.26
CA GLU A 156 11.27 -11.88 14.19
C GLU A 156 10.68 -11.64 15.58
N ASP A 157 11.32 -12.19 16.63
CA ASP A 157 10.87 -12.10 18.03
C ASP A 157 9.41 -12.49 18.28
N GLY A 158 8.85 -13.36 17.43
CA GLY A 158 7.44 -13.74 17.50
C GLY A 158 6.50 -12.57 17.20
N MET A 159 6.95 -11.54 16.47
CA MET A 159 6.14 -10.36 16.14
C MET A 159 5.88 -10.29 14.64
N ILE A 160 4.62 -10.04 14.27
CA ILE A 160 4.23 -9.81 12.89
C ILE A 160 3.64 -8.41 12.73
N ALA A 161 4.16 -7.66 11.76
CA ALA A 161 3.68 -6.33 11.43
C ALA A 161 2.76 -6.37 10.20
N LEU A 162 1.53 -5.89 10.36
CA LEU A 162 0.52 -5.76 9.32
C LEU A 162 0.53 -4.33 8.76
N SER A 163 0.61 -4.22 7.44
CA SER A 163 0.64 -2.97 6.68
C SER A 163 -0.52 -2.95 5.71
N PHE A 164 -1.60 -2.29 6.12
CA PHE A 164 -2.83 -2.19 5.34
C PHE A 164 -2.67 -1.19 4.21
N GLN A 165 -3.16 -1.56 3.03
CA GLN A 165 -3.29 -0.62 1.91
C GLN A 165 -4.53 0.27 2.05
N ASP A 166 -5.51 -0.21 2.80
CA ASP A 166 -6.76 0.47 3.10
C ASP A 166 -6.89 0.78 4.60
N THR A 167 -7.29 2.00 4.92
CA THR A 167 -7.45 2.43 6.32
C THR A 167 -8.64 1.71 6.98
N LYS A 168 -9.66 1.34 6.21
CA LYS A 168 -10.90 0.70 6.69
C LYS A 168 -10.65 -0.67 7.33
N GLY A 169 -9.90 -1.56 6.68
CA GLY A 169 -9.60 -2.90 7.20
C GLY A 169 -8.84 -2.84 8.53
N LYS A 170 -7.90 -1.89 8.66
CA LYS A 170 -7.22 -1.65 9.93
C LYS A 170 -8.19 -1.17 11.01
N VAL A 171 -9.09 -0.24 10.68
CA VAL A 171 -10.09 0.29 11.62
C VAL A 171 -11.06 -0.79 12.07
N VAL A 172 -11.51 -1.67 11.16
CA VAL A 172 -12.35 -2.84 11.50
C VAL A 172 -11.67 -3.72 12.54
N LEU A 173 -10.38 -4.03 12.36
CA LEU A 173 -9.65 -4.82 13.37
C LEU A 173 -9.56 -4.12 14.73
N ILE A 174 -9.33 -2.82 14.73
CA ILE A 174 -9.10 -2.03 15.95
C ILE A 174 -10.39 -1.71 16.69
N ASN A 175 -11.53 -1.63 16.00
CA ASN A 175 -12.80 -1.28 16.61
C ASN A 175 -13.64 -2.54 16.92
N ASP A 176 -13.65 -3.52 16.03
CA ASP A 176 -14.57 -4.65 16.13
C ASP A 176 -13.89 -5.92 16.66
N PHE A 177 -12.55 -6.01 16.52
CA PHE A 177 -11.78 -7.20 16.89
C PHE A 177 -10.74 -6.95 17.98
N TYR A 178 -10.71 -5.77 18.61
CA TYR A 178 -9.64 -5.39 19.53
C TYR A 178 -9.42 -6.38 20.67
N GLU A 179 -10.49 -6.94 21.25
CA GLU A 179 -10.37 -7.95 22.30
C GLU A 179 -9.70 -9.22 21.81
N LYS A 180 -10.08 -9.68 20.61
CA LYS A 180 -9.55 -10.90 19.98
C LYS A 180 -8.08 -10.80 19.64
N ILE A 181 -7.62 -9.61 19.24
CA ILE A 181 -6.21 -9.36 18.92
C ILE A 181 -5.42 -8.78 20.10
N GLY A 182 -6.02 -8.70 21.29
CA GLY A 182 -5.41 -8.10 22.48
C GLY A 182 -4.91 -6.67 22.25
N TYR A 183 -5.66 -5.87 21.49
CA TYR A 183 -5.34 -4.48 21.18
C TYR A 183 -5.86 -3.57 22.30
N PRO A 184 -5.03 -2.63 22.81
CA PRO A 184 -5.45 -1.67 23.82
C PRO A 184 -6.36 -0.61 23.18
N HIS A 185 -7.65 -0.92 23.10
CA HIS A 185 -8.66 -0.01 22.59
C HIS A 185 -8.93 1.09 23.62
N LYS A 186 -8.87 2.34 23.18
CA LYS A 186 -9.24 3.50 23.98
C LYS A 186 -10.54 4.04 23.41
N GLU A 187 -11.60 4.04 24.21
CA GLU A 187 -12.82 4.74 23.88
C GLU A 187 -12.54 6.25 24.00
N TYR A 188 -12.42 6.92 22.86
CA TYR A 188 -12.40 8.36 22.81
C TYR A 188 -13.83 8.86 22.68
N ASN A 189 -14.22 9.85 23.49
CA ASN A 189 -15.45 10.59 23.25
C ASN A 189 -15.34 11.23 21.86
N LYS A 190 -16.15 10.75 20.91
CA LYS A 190 -16.31 11.42 19.62
C LYS A 190 -16.95 12.77 19.90
N ILE A 191 -16.17 13.84 19.75
CA ILE A 191 -16.71 15.19 19.64
C ILE A 191 -17.15 15.25 18.18
N GLU A 192 -18.46 15.21 17.94
CA GLU A 192 -19.04 15.37 16.61
C GLU A 192 -18.93 16.85 16.25
N ASP A 193 -17.83 17.25 15.61
CA ASP A 193 -17.75 18.56 14.96
C ASP A 193 -18.53 18.43 13.64
N GLU A 194 -19.68 19.13 13.55
CA GLU A 194 -20.69 19.05 12.47
C GLU A 194 -20.20 19.50 11.06
N GLU A 195 -18.89 19.70 10.83
CA GLU A 195 -18.37 20.33 9.60
C GLU A 195 -17.13 19.63 8.98
N ASP A 196 -16.92 18.32 9.18
CA ASP A 196 -15.75 17.61 8.64
C ASP A 196 -15.98 16.95 7.26
N ASP A 197 -16.79 17.58 6.41
CA ASP A 197 -16.98 17.19 5.00
C ASP A 197 -15.83 17.75 4.14
N TYR A 198 -14.60 17.30 4.41
CA TYR A 198 -13.41 17.69 3.62
C TYR A 198 -13.48 17.22 2.15
N TYR A 199 -14.42 16.34 1.81
CA TYR A 199 -14.64 15.83 0.45
C TYR A 199 -16.05 16.14 -0.04
N SER A 200 -16.16 16.75 -1.21
CA SER A 200 -17.45 17.00 -1.85
C SER A 200 -18.10 15.70 -2.35
N GLU A 201 -19.42 15.66 -2.49
CA GLU A 201 -20.12 14.52 -3.11
C GLU A 201 -19.59 14.19 -4.52
N GLU A 202 -19.03 15.18 -5.23
CA GLU A 202 -18.40 14.97 -6.53
C GLU A 202 -17.08 14.20 -6.43
N ASP A 203 -16.28 14.42 -5.38
CA ASP A 203 -15.04 13.67 -5.13
C ASP A 203 -15.34 12.21 -4.77
N MET A 204 -16.39 11.97 -3.98
CA MET A 204 -16.83 10.61 -3.63
C MET A 204 -17.43 9.84 -4.80
N LYS A 205 -17.96 10.54 -5.81
CA LYS A 205 -18.56 9.92 -7.01
C LYS A 205 -17.51 9.21 -7.88
N TRP A 206 -16.27 9.68 -7.87
CA TRP A 206 -15.18 9.14 -8.68
C TRP A 206 -14.22 8.22 -7.91
N ASP A 207 -14.22 8.23 -6.57
CA ASP A 207 -13.41 7.34 -5.72
C ASP A 207 -14.22 6.36 -4.84
N ARG A 208 -15.15 5.63 -5.47
CA ARG A 208 -15.92 4.55 -4.80
C ARG A 208 -15.04 3.40 -4.27
N LEU A 209 -13.78 3.33 -4.70
CA LEU A 209 -12.84 2.24 -4.40
C LEU A 209 -11.77 2.61 -3.35
N HIS A 210 -11.73 3.87 -2.88
CA HIS A 210 -10.72 4.39 -1.93
C HIS A 210 -9.32 3.87 -2.28
N LYS A 211 -8.87 4.12 -3.52
CA LYS A 211 -7.54 3.65 -3.97
C LYS A 211 -6.38 4.44 -3.36
N HIS A 212 -6.66 5.55 -2.68
CA HIS A 212 -5.66 6.38 -2.02
C HIS A 212 -6.02 6.54 -0.55
N GLY A 213 -5.69 5.52 0.25
CA GLY A 213 -5.62 5.67 1.70
C GLY A 213 -4.49 6.64 2.06
N LEU A 214 -4.83 7.72 2.74
CA LEU A 214 -3.94 8.36 3.71
C LEU A 214 -3.90 7.50 4.98
#